data_AF-A0A4R0MP31-F1
#
_entry.id   AF-A0A4R0MP31-F1
#
_cell.length_a   1.000
_cell.length_b   1.000
_cell.length_c   1.000
_cell.angle_alpha   90.00
_cell.angle_beta   90.00
_cell.angle_gamma   90.00
#
_symmetry.space_group_name_H-M   'P 1'
#
loop_
_entity.id
_entity.type
_entity.pdbx_description
1 polymer ?
#
loop_
_entity_poly.entity_id
_entity_poly.type
_entity_poly.pdbx_seq_one_letter_code
_entity_poly.pdbx_strand_id
1 'polypeptide(L)'
;MNSFYRCLTALLLISLTFTSNAQDLVHKIPANALAVATIQGKNLMDLMSLTEFNNSFLGKELLAKHAKKSGKPFTTFMDLGFNLASPFYYYNQSNDSVTYNCFLAPVKDAAQVEKLYAQADQKISLKGNVRYYYNSDSTEVARWNGEMFLFVIARGKKEYFSKPEVMERFGLTNPYPIADTVAIDSAAAAVDSLAADTIAVDYSEPATVEIGPADSVVVDTAEAYSPDPFFKNEDQKKSIVASWTQRMMDDFFAGTNKTSILNNIDFVKNVDAKAEATIWVSGVDKLFDTYVPTSYLKGFSFLSGYGSGNVKLYLEDKSIRITSSMTFSDDIAAVFKRVHKRKLNKRFLKYVNEDRMIGYLGYAVDTKAYLEEYPRLMSKIYGSVYADEIGMAADLFSLLLDEEAIGKVFKGDALFVFNGLSQKEVSYKSYEYNEENFESKEVMKTKKETLPDFLMMFSSEDTRLMDKLIAYGVKKELVKRGSGYYELSIPKSPLALYFTIKDNIVFLGTNKMEMDDIASNRSVAKISAKQKKMLLNSNYAAYFSAKKLSGKIPSEELGGAEKLEKTNRVLNSLGDIYLNSNPAKGNVLSGQMSMDIPANQPNALKYLLSIIEDAKK
;
A
#
# COMPACT_ATOMS: atom_id res chain seq x y z
N MET A 1 -6.90 -18.29 7.85
CA MET A 1 -5.55 -17.81 7.43
C MET A 1 -4.69 -18.87 6.72
N ASN A 2 -4.97 -20.18 6.85
CA ASN A 2 -4.10 -21.24 6.31
C ASN A 2 -4.23 -21.56 4.80
N SER A 3 -5.33 -21.15 4.18
CA SER A 3 -5.74 -21.43 2.79
C SER A 3 -5.33 -20.35 1.79
N PHE A 4 -5.29 -19.09 2.21
CA PHE A 4 -4.78 -17.96 1.41
C PHE A 4 -3.32 -18.19 0.98
N TYR A 5 -2.50 -18.75 1.88
CA TYR A 5 -1.13 -19.17 1.56
C TYR A 5 -1.07 -20.33 0.55
N ARG A 6 -2.06 -21.24 0.55
CA ARG A 6 -2.15 -22.36 -0.41
C ARG A 6 -2.51 -21.87 -1.83
N CYS A 7 -3.29 -20.78 -1.93
CA CYS A 7 -3.56 -20.10 -3.20
C CYS A 7 -2.39 -19.26 -3.69
N LEU A 8 -1.73 -18.52 -2.79
CA LEU A 8 -0.54 -17.76 -3.13
C LEU A 8 0.59 -18.69 -3.62
N THR A 9 0.69 -19.91 -3.09
CA THR A 9 1.62 -20.94 -3.56
C THR A 9 1.21 -21.57 -4.89
N ALA A 10 -0.09 -21.64 -5.21
CA ALA A 10 -0.58 -22.18 -6.49
C ALA A 10 -0.41 -21.17 -7.66
N LEU A 11 -0.28 -19.88 -7.35
CA LEU A 11 -0.22 -18.79 -8.34
C LEU A 11 1.15 -18.62 -9.04
N LEU A 12 2.20 -19.34 -8.65
CA LEU A 12 3.58 -18.85 -8.83
C LEU A 12 4.56 -19.70 -9.66
N LEU A 13 4.15 -20.74 -10.41
CA LEU A 13 5.10 -21.82 -10.72
C LEU A 13 4.90 -22.50 -12.07
N ILE A 14 5.95 -22.77 -12.89
CA ILE A 14 5.79 -23.29 -14.29
C ILE A 14 6.70 -24.41 -14.85
N SER A 15 6.16 -25.38 -15.63
CA SER A 15 6.58 -25.95 -16.97
C SER A 15 6.47 -27.51 -17.09
N LEU A 16 6.40 -28.26 -18.22
CA LEU A 16 6.41 -28.03 -19.69
C LEU A 16 5.83 -29.27 -20.46
N THR A 17 4.98 -29.11 -21.50
CA THR A 17 5.05 -29.76 -22.84
C THR A 17 4.09 -29.03 -23.79
N PHE A 18 4.50 -28.85 -25.05
CA PHE A 18 3.81 -28.10 -26.10
C PHE A 18 2.60 -28.85 -26.68
N THR A 19 1.42 -28.20 -26.75
CA THR A 19 0.52 -28.17 -27.92
C THR A 19 -0.62 -27.14 -27.76
N SER A 20 -0.81 -26.33 -28.82
CA SER A 20 -2.03 -25.65 -29.28
C SER A 20 -2.79 -24.63 -28.39
N ASN A 21 -3.15 -23.51 -29.01
CA ASN A 21 -3.89 -22.34 -28.53
C ASN A 21 -5.35 -22.59 -28.06
N ALA A 22 -5.60 -23.61 -27.23
CA ALA A 22 -6.94 -24.00 -26.78
C ALA A 22 -7.16 -23.92 -25.25
N GLN A 23 -6.23 -23.34 -24.47
CA GLN A 23 -6.24 -23.41 -23.00
C GLN A 23 -6.24 -22.07 -22.25
N ASP A 24 -6.46 -20.93 -22.94
CA ASP A 24 -6.69 -19.68 -22.22
C ASP A 24 -8.09 -19.69 -21.58
N LEU A 25 -8.12 -19.72 -20.24
CA LEU A 25 -9.34 -19.77 -19.45
C LEU A 25 -9.99 -18.40 -19.21
N VAL A 26 -9.47 -17.30 -19.76
CA VAL A 26 -10.04 -15.95 -19.60
C VAL A 26 -11.53 -15.90 -19.96
N HIS A 27 -11.93 -16.68 -20.98
CA HIS A 27 -13.30 -16.72 -21.45
C HIS A 27 -14.28 -17.28 -20.40
N LYS A 28 -13.79 -18.06 -19.42
CA LYS A 28 -14.57 -18.62 -18.30
C LYS A 28 -14.81 -17.62 -17.17
N ILE A 29 -14.08 -16.50 -17.14
CA ILE A 29 -14.25 -15.48 -16.10
C ILE A 29 -15.54 -14.71 -16.39
N PRO A 30 -16.43 -14.52 -15.41
CA PRO A 30 -17.69 -13.81 -15.62
C PRO A 30 -17.52 -12.33 -16.00
N ALA A 31 -18.42 -11.81 -16.83
CA ALA A 31 -18.39 -10.43 -17.33
C ALA A 31 -18.45 -9.35 -16.24
N ASN A 32 -19.07 -9.67 -15.11
CA ASN A 32 -19.30 -8.81 -13.96
C ASN A 32 -18.24 -8.99 -12.85
N ALA A 33 -17.10 -9.63 -13.14
CA ALA A 33 -16.01 -9.71 -12.19
C ALA A 33 -15.57 -8.30 -11.75
N LEU A 34 -15.44 -8.09 -10.44
CA LEU A 34 -15.07 -6.79 -9.87
C LEU A 34 -13.56 -6.52 -9.99
N ALA A 35 -12.76 -7.57 -9.96
CA ALA A 35 -11.33 -7.53 -10.15
C ALA A 35 -10.86 -8.79 -10.89
N VAL A 36 -9.83 -8.66 -11.72
CA VAL A 36 -9.15 -9.76 -12.40
C VAL A 36 -7.65 -9.49 -12.33
N ALA A 37 -6.89 -10.42 -11.75
CA ALA A 37 -5.45 -10.45 -11.88
C ALA A 37 -5.05 -11.59 -12.82
N THR A 38 -4.16 -11.30 -13.76
CA THR A 38 -3.63 -12.24 -14.73
C THR A 38 -2.13 -12.34 -14.55
N ILE A 39 -1.60 -13.56 -14.54
CA ILE A 39 -0.16 -13.83 -14.59
C ILE A 39 0.14 -14.57 -15.89
N GLN A 40 1.04 -14.02 -16.70
CA GLN A 40 1.45 -14.59 -17.98
C GLN A 40 2.57 -15.61 -17.74
N GLY A 41 2.19 -16.88 -17.52
CA GLY A 41 3.12 -17.96 -17.21
C GLY A 41 4.23 -18.13 -18.25
N LYS A 42 3.92 -17.99 -19.54
CA LYS A 42 4.90 -18.01 -20.63
C LYS A 42 5.98 -16.93 -20.46
N ASN A 43 5.60 -15.68 -20.21
CA ASN A 43 6.55 -14.56 -20.10
C ASN A 43 7.53 -14.79 -18.93
N LEU A 44 7.03 -15.32 -17.80
CA LEU A 44 7.88 -15.67 -16.66
C LEU A 44 8.85 -16.82 -16.97
N MET A 45 8.42 -17.83 -17.71
CA MET A 45 9.31 -18.95 -18.09
C MET A 45 10.36 -18.59 -19.11
N ASP A 46 10.06 -17.66 -20.00
CA ASP A 46 11.05 -17.16 -20.95
C ASP A 46 12.21 -16.44 -20.20
N LEU A 47 11.98 -15.97 -18.97
CA LEU A 47 12.99 -15.34 -18.11
C LEU A 47 13.68 -16.30 -17.13
N MET A 48 13.01 -17.36 -16.68
CA MET A 48 13.55 -18.30 -15.70
C MET A 48 12.96 -19.68 -15.89
N SER A 49 13.81 -20.71 -16.00
CA SER A 49 13.34 -22.09 -16.07
C SER A 49 12.78 -22.59 -14.73
N LEU A 50 11.95 -23.64 -14.76
CA LEU A 50 11.42 -24.24 -13.53
C LEU A 50 12.50 -24.77 -12.60
N THR A 51 13.53 -25.38 -13.16
CA THR A 51 14.64 -25.93 -12.38
C THR A 51 15.36 -24.82 -11.63
N GLU A 52 15.55 -23.67 -12.27
CA GLU A 52 16.10 -22.48 -11.61
C GLU A 52 15.15 -21.96 -10.54
N PHE A 53 13.85 -21.89 -10.82
CA PHE A 53 12.87 -21.44 -9.83
C PHE A 53 12.79 -22.39 -8.63
N ASN A 54 12.71 -23.71 -8.82
CA ASN A 54 12.73 -24.73 -7.76
C ASN A 54 13.90 -24.52 -6.81
N ASN A 55 15.06 -24.16 -7.36
CA ASN A 55 16.31 -23.99 -6.63
C ASN A 55 16.49 -22.58 -6.04
N SER A 56 15.69 -21.61 -6.50
CA SER A 56 15.64 -20.26 -5.94
C SER A 56 15.18 -20.29 -4.49
N PHE A 57 15.49 -19.22 -3.76
CA PHE A 57 15.03 -19.03 -2.39
C PHE A 57 13.51 -19.12 -2.25
N LEU A 58 12.78 -18.41 -3.12
CA LEU A 58 11.32 -18.40 -3.10
C LEU A 58 10.76 -19.79 -3.41
N GLY A 59 11.31 -20.49 -4.40
CA GLY A 59 10.89 -21.85 -4.74
C GLY A 59 11.08 -22.83 -3.59
N LYS A 60 12.26 -22.82 -2.96
CA LYS A 60 12.53 -23.65 -1.77
C LYS A 60 11.62 -23.31 -0.61
N GLU A 61 11.35 -22.04 -0.35
CA GLU A 61 10.45 -21.62 0.73
C GLU A 61 9.02 -22.09 0.49
N LEU A 62 8.51 -21.97 -0.74
CA LEU A 62 7.18 -22.44 -1.12
C LEU A 62 7.06 -23.96 -0.99
N LEU A 63 8.06 -24.73 -1.47
CA LEU A 63 8.11 -26.20 -1.29
C LEU A 63 8.16 -26.59 0.19
N ALA A 64 9.00 -25.93 0.98
CA ALA A 64 9.18 -26.23 2.40
C ALA A 64 7.90 -25.96 3.21
N LYS A 65 7.19 -24.86 2.93
CA LYS A 65 5.89 -24.55 3.57
C LYS A 65 4.82 -25.58 3.22
N HIS A 66 4.85 -26.13 2.01
CA HIS A 66 3.94 -27.21 1.62
C HIS A 66 4.29 -28.53 2.31
N ALA A 67 5.56 -28.96 2.27
CA ALA A 67 6.02 -30.21 2.87
C ALA A 67 5.74 -30.28 4.38
N LYS A 68 5.91 -29.16 5.11
CA LYS A 68 5.56 -29.05 6.53
C LYS A 68 4.06 -29.23 6.82
N LYS A 69 3.19 -29.00 5.83
CA LYS A 69 1.72 -29.08 5.97
C LYS A 69 1.11 -30.38 5.40
N SER A 70 1.77 -31.04 4.45
CA SER A 70 1.26 -32.24 3.78
C SER A 70 1.82 -33.56 4.33
N GLY A 71 2.91 -33.52 5.12
CA GLY A 71 3.58 -34.72 5.61
C GLY A 71 4.29 -35.54 4.52
N LYS A 72 4.24 -35.10 3.25
CA LYS A 72 4.90 -35.71 2.10
C LYS A 72 5.68 -34.64 1.33
N PRO A 73 6.99 -34.82 1.09
CA PRO A 73 7.76 -33.87 0.32
C PRO A 73 7.36 -33.98 -1.16
N PHE A 74 6.79 -32.91 -1.72
CA PHE A 74 6.88 -32.71 -3.16
C PHE A 74 8.30 -32.26 -3.46
N THR A 75 8.95 -32.90 -4.43
CA THR A 75 10.34 -32.60 -4.80
C THR A 75 10.42 -31.51 -5.85
N THR A 76 9.37 -31.35 -6.69
CA THR A 76 9.34 -30.33 -7.74
C THR A 76 7.95 -29.74 -7.96
N PHE A 77 7.87 -28.55 -8.56
CA PHE A 77 6.58 -27.94 -8.92
C PHE A 77 5.92 -28.52 -10.19
N MET A 78 6.60 -29.42 -10.92
CA MET A 78 5.96 -30.19 -12.01
C MET A 78 4.92 -31.16 -11.45
N ASP A 79 5.09 -31.62 -10.22
CA ASP A 79 4.24 -32.62 -9.57
C ASP A 79 2.83 -32.09 -9.22
N LEU A 80 2.56 -30.81 -9.48
CA LEU A 80 1.30 -30.13 -9.17
C LEU A 80 0.20 -30.34 -10.23
N GLY A 81 0.55 -30.69 -11.48
CA GLY A 81 -0.43 -31.02 -12.52
C GLY A 81 -1.05 -29.86 -13.30
N PHE A 82 -0.56 -28.63 -13.18
CA PHE A 82 -1.11 -27.47 -13.90
C PHE A 82 -0.40 -27.23 -15.25
N ASN A 83 -1.06 -26.60 -16.24
CA ASN A 83 -0.40 -26.11 -17.46
C ASN A 83 0.15 -24.71 -17.24
N LEU A 84 1.39 -24.69 -16.82
CA LEU A 84 1.90 -23.48 -16.26
C LEU A 84 2.38 -22.47 -17.31
N ALA A 85 2.59 -22.87 -18.57
CA ALA A 85 2.93 -21.92 -19.64
C ALA A 85 1.71 -21.06 -20.06
N SER A 86 0.50 -21.48 -19.68
CA SER A 86 -0.73 -20.75 -19.94
C SER A 86 -0.97 -19.66 -18.88
N PRO A 87 -1.84 -18.68 -19.15
CA PRO A 87 -2.15 -17.64 -18.17
C PRO A 87 -2.90 -18.19 -16.94
N PHE A 88 -2.59 -17.62 -15.78
CA PHE A 88 -3.29 -17.88 -14.51
C PHE A 88 -4.15 -16.68 -14.16
N TYR A 89 -5.29 -16.95 -13.53
CA TYR A 89 -6.25 -15.90 -13.17
C TYR A 89 -6.61 -15.97 -11.70
N TYR A 90 -6.59 -14.80 -11.06
CA TYR A 90 -7.43 -14.54 -9.90
C TYR A 90 -8.57 -13.63 -10.34
N TYR A 91 -9.78 -13.84 -9.84
CA TYR A 91 -10.86 -12.89 -10.03
C TYR A 91 -11.77 -12.81 -8.81
N ASN A 92 -12.38 -11.65 -8.64
CA ASN A 92 -13.36 -11.40 -7.59
C ASN A 92 -14.76 -11.30 -8.20
N GLN A 93 -15.72 -11.96 -7.57
CA GLN A 93 -17.15 -11.72 -7.78
C GLN A 93 -17.79 -11.37 -6.45
N SER A 94 -18.71 -10.40 -6.46
CA SER A 94 -19.45 -10.04 -5.26
C SER A 94 -20.87 -9.65 -5.63
N ASN A 95 -21.81 -9.99 -4.76
CA ASN A 95 -23.19 -9.51 -4.79
C ASN A 95 -23.57 -8.93 -3.41
N ASP A 96 -24.85 -8.77 -3.12
CA ASP A 96 -25.32 -8.26 -1.84
C ASP A 96 -25.06 -9.21 -0.66
N SER A 97 -24.97 -10.52 -0.87
CA SER A 97 -24.91 -11.53 0.19
C SER A 97 -23.54 -12.17 0.40
N VAL A 98 -22.72 -12.30 -0.64
CA VAL A 98 -21.49 -13.09 -0.62
C VAL A 98 -20.44 -12.51 -1.58
N THR A 99 -19.18 -12.65 -1.18
CA THR A 99 -18.01 -12.35 -2.01
C THR A 99 -17.23 -13.62 -2.26
N TYR A 100 -16.89 -13.87 -3.53
CA TYR A 100 -16.09 -14.99 -4.00
C TYR A 100 -14.73 -14.51 -4.48
N ASN A 101 -13.69 -15.11 -3.91
CA ASN A 101 -12.31 -14.98 -4.38
C ASN A 101 -11.97 -16.25 -5.14
N CYS A 102 -11.79 -16.12 -6.44
CA CYS A 102 -11.66 -17.25 -7.36
C CYS A 102 -10.24 -17.31 -7.92
N PHE A 103 -9.64 -18.50 -7.92
CA PHE A 103 -8.35 -18.79 -8.52
C PHE A 103 -8.56 -19.83 -9.61
N LEU A 104 -8.28 -19.45 -10.84
CA LEU A 104 -8.53 -20.23 -12.04
C LEU A 104 -7.21 -20.54 -12.73
N ALA A 105 -6.93 -21.83 -12.88
CA ALA A 105 -5.68 -22.33 -13.42
C ALA A 105 -5.95 -23.40 -14.49
N PRO A 106 -5.23 -23.38 -15.61
CA PRO A 106 -5.29 -24.45 -16.59
C PRO A 106 -4.58 -25.70 -16.05
N VAL A 107 -5.17 -26.87 -16.32
CA VAL A 107 -4.69 -28.18 -15.84
C VAL A 107 -4.00 -28.90 -16.99
N LYS A 108 -2.88 -29.55 -16.65
CA LYS A 108 -2.12 -30.43 -17.54
C LYS A 108 -2.31 -31.91 -17.17
N ASP A 109 -2.36 -32.21 -15.88
CA ASP A 109 -2.54 -33.55 -15.31
C ASP A 109 -3.41 -33.47 -14.06
N ALA A 110 -4.69 -33.86 -14.20
CA ALA A 110 -5.65 -33.82 -13.11
C ALA A 110 -5.32 -34.76 -11.94
N ALA A 111 -4.59 -35.86 -12.19
CA ALA A 111 -4.19 -36.82 -11.16
C ALA A 111 -3.04 -36.27 -10.32
N GLN A 112 -2.16 -35.45 -10.90
CA GLN A 112 -1.14 -34.71 -10.16
C GLN A 112 -1.78 -33.62 -9.27
N VAL A 113 -2.77 -32.88 -9.78
CA VAL A 113 -3.54 -31.91 -8.98
C VAL A 113 -4.22 -32.62 -7.80
N GLU A 114 -4.74 -33.82 -8.01
CA GLU A 114 -5.40 -34.63 -6.98
C GLU A 114 -4.47 -34.96 -5.79
N LYS A 115 -3.18 -35.20 -6.05
CA LYS A 115 -2.19 -35.47 -4.99
C LYS A 115 -2.01 -34.29 -4.03
N LEU A 116 -2.34 -33.06 -4.44
CA LEU A 116 -2.28 -31.87 -3.56
C LEU A 116 -3.33 -31.89 -2.45
N TYR A 117 -4.41 -32.64 -2.67
CA TYR A 117 -5.56 -32.73 -1.76
C TYR A 117 -5.71 -34.10 -1.10
N ALA A 118 -4.88 -35.07 -1.49
CA ALA A 118 -4.85 -36.40 -0.89
C ALA A 118 -4.17 -36.38 0.50
N GLN A 119 -4.92 -35.99 1.54
CA GLN A 119 -4.57 -36.18 2.96
C GLN A 119 -5.43 -37.30 3.59
N ALA A 120 -4.96 -37.87 4.69
CA ALA A 120 -5.50 -39.10 5.31
C ALA A 120 -7.01 -39.06 5.65
N ASP A 121 -7.60 -37.86 5.84
CA ASP A 121 -8.98 -37.69 6.31
C ASP A 121 -9.93 -36.95 5.34
N GLN A 122 -9.53 -36.76 4.07
CA GLN A 122 -10.29 -35.92 3.12
C GLN A 122 -10.94 -36.72 1.99
N LYS A 123 -12.28 -36.65 1.87
CA LYS A 123 -13.06 -37.31 0.83
C LYS A 123 -12.99 -36.51 -0.48
N ILE A 124 -12.13 -36.93 -1.40
CA ILE A 124 -12.26 -36.56 -2.81
C ILE A 124 -13.49 -37.28 -3.35
N SER A 125 -14.50 -36.53 -3.78
CA SER A 125 -15.66 -37.09 -4.48
C SER A 125 -15.48 -36.91 -5.98
N LEU A 126 -16.11 -37.79 -6.77
CA LEU A 126 -16.09 -37.76 -8.23
C LEU A 126 -17.53 -37.64 -8.72
N LYS A 127 -17.82 -36.64 -9.58
CA LYS A 127 -19.12 -36.48 -10.23
C LYS A 127 -18.84 -36.27 -11.72
N GLY A 128 -18.94 -37.35 -12.50
CA GLY A 128 -18.44 -37.37 -13.88
C GLY A 128 -16.92 -37.18 -13.92
N ASN A 129 -16.43 -36.30 -14.79
CA ASN A 129 -15.00 -36.01 -14.96
C ASN A 129 -14.46 -34.91 -14.03
N VAL A 130 -15.27 -34.39 -13.12
CA VAL A 130 -14.88 -33.33 -12.17
C VAL A 130 -14.57 -33.96 -10.81
N ARG A 131 -13.44 -33.53 -10.23
CA ARG A 131 -12.98 -33.88 -8.89
C ARG A 131 -13.26 -32.72 -7.94
N TYR A 132 -13.53 -33.02 -6.67
CA TYR A 132 -13.97 -32.05 -5.69
C TYR A 132 -13.18 -32.15 -4.38
N TYR A 133 -12.85 -30.99 -3.83
CA TYR A 133 -12.33 -30.81 -2.49
C TYR A 133 -13.14 -29.75 -1.74
N TYR A 134 -13.46 -30.04 -0.47
CA TYR A 134 -14.10 -29.11 0.45
C TYR A 134 -13.33 -29.10 1.77
N ASN A 135 -13.16 -27.92 2.37
CA ASN A 135 -12.77 -27.84 3.77
C ASN A 135 -13.95 -28.22 4.70
N SER A 136 -13.70 -28.31 6.01
CA SER A 136 -14.67 -28.80 6.99
C SER A 136 -16.00 -28.02 7.03
N ASP A 137 -15.99 -26.73 6.69
CA ASP A 137 -17.19 -25.89 6.63
C ASP A 137 -17.64 -25.54 5.19
N SER A 138 -17.01 -26.15 4.17
CA SER A 138 -17.32 -25.98 2.74
C SER A 138 -17.30 -24.53 2.21
N THR A 139 -16.66 -23.60 2.93
CA THR A 139 -16.45 -22.21 2.47
C THR A 139 -15.21 -22.06 1.58
N GLU A 140 -14.35 -23.08 1.56
CA GLU A 140 -13.21 -23.22 0.66
C GLU A 140 -13.39 -24.46 -0.19
N VAL A 141 -13.52 -24.24 -1.50
CA VAL A 141 -13.87 -25.29 -2.44
C VAL A 141 -12.87 -25.32 -3.58
N ALA A 142 -12.30 -26.48 -3.86
CA ALA A 142 -11.52 -26.71 -5.07
C ALA A 142 -12.24 -27.70 -5.97
N ARG A 143 -12.31 -27.41 -7.27
CA ARG A 143 -12.81 -28.34 -8.28
C ARG A 143 -11.90 -28.33 -9.49
N TRP A 144 -11.69 -29.49 -10.09
CA TRP A 144 -10.87 -29.59 -11.30
C TRP A 144 -11.25 -30.76 -12.19
N ASN A 145 -10.91 -30.64 -13.47
CA ASN A 145 -10.98 -31.69 -14.47
C ASN A 145 -9.65 -31.72 -15.26
N GLY A 146 -9.63 -32.37 -16.44
CA GLY A 146 -8.42 -32.43 -17.28
C GLY A 146 -8.02 -31.11 -17.96
N GLU A 147 -8.84 -30.07 -17.90
CA GLU A 147 -8.63 -28.80 -18.61
C GLU A 147 -8.38 -27.64 -17.63
N MET A 148 -9.11 -27.60 -16.52
CA MET A 148 -9.14 -26.44 -15.63
C MET A 148 -9.32 -26.82 -14.17
N PHE A 149 -8.82 -25.95 -13.31
CA PHE A 149 -8.93 -25.97 -11.87
C PHE A 149 -9.49 -24.63 -11.41
N LEU A 150 -10.48 -24.68 -10.52
CA LEU A 150 -11.05 -23.52 -9.87
C LEU A 150 -11.04 -23.73 -8.36
N PHE A 151 -10.39 -22.82 -7.65
CA PHE A 151 -10.48 -22.72 -6.19
C PHE A 151 -11.22 -21.45 -5.79
N VAL A 152 -12.15 -21.58 -4.85
CA VAL A 152 -13.01 -20.50 -4.40
C VAL A 152 -12.92 -20.39 -2.89
N ILE A 153 -12.69 -19.16 -2.42
CA ILE A 153 -12.93 -18.76 -1.04
C ILE A 153 -14.15 -17.86 -1.03
N ALA A 154 -15.24 -18.33 -0.42
CA ALA A 154 -16.45 -17.55 -0.24
C ALA A 154 -16.51 -16.91 1.14
N ARG A 155 -17.00 -15.67 1.21
CA ARG A 155 -17.24 -14.95 2.47
C ARG A 155 -18.63 -14.34 2.43
N GLY A 156 -19.47 -14.72 3.39
CA GLY A 156 -20.77 -14.09 3.61
C GLY A 156 -20.61 -12.66 4.12
N LYS A 157 -21.46 -11.75 3.66
CA LYS A 157 -21.45 -10.34 4.10
C LYS A 157 -22.27 -10.17 5.36
N LYS A 158 -21.65 -9.58 6.39
CA LYS A 158 -22.28 -9.39 7.70
C LYS A 158 -23.57 -8.58 7.57
N GLU A 159 -23.54 -7.51 6.79
CA GLU A 159 -24.64 -6.58 6.57
C GLU A 159 -25.88 -7.28 5.99
N TYR A 160 -25.69 -8.26 5.09
CA TYR A 160 -26.78 -9.05 4.54
C TYR A 160 -27.42 -9.94 5.61
N PHE A 161 -26.60 -10.68 6.36
CA PHE A 161 -27.09 -11.59 7.41
C PHE A 161 -27.64 -10.88 8.65
N SER A 162 -27.43 -9.57 8.78
CA SER A 162 -27.99 -8.73 9.85
C SER A 162 -29.35 -8.11 9.51
N LYS A 163 -29.86 -8.27 8.28
CA LYS A 163 -31.18 -7.75 7.90
C LYS A 163 -32.30 -8.59 8.53
N PRO A 164 -33.32 -7.99 9.16
CA PRO A 164 -34.40 -8.74 9.83
C PRO A 164 -35.05 -9.80 8.95
N GLU A 165 -35.38 -9.45 7.70
CA GLU A 165 -36.00 -10.35 6.73
C GLU A 165 -35.09 -11.51 6.31
N VAL A 166 -33.76 -11.30 6.32
CA VAL A 166 -32.77 -12.34 6.02
C VAL A 166 -32.60 -13.27 7.22
N MET A 167 -32.58 -12.71 8.43
CA MET A 167 -32.51 -13.48 9.66
C MET A 167 -33.73 -14.40 9.81
N GLU A 168 -34.93 -13.87 9.57
CA GLU A 168 -36.17 -14.65 9.55
C GLU A 168 -36.12 -15.76 8.50
N ARG A 169 -35.73 -15.42 7.27
CA ARG A 169 -35.63 -16.39 6.15
C ARG A 169 -34.72 -17.58 6.46
N PHE A 170 -33.63 -17.36 7.21
CA PHE A 170 -32.64 -18.38 7.51
C PHE A 170 -32.70 -18.90 8.95
N GLY A 171 -33.67 -18.45 9.75
CA GLY A 171 -33.81 -18.84 11.15
C GLY A 171 -32.64 -18.42 12.03
N LEU A 172 -31.99 -17.30 11.73
CA LEU A 172 -30.91 -16.72 12.52
C LEU A 172 -31.50 -15.94 13.71
N THR A 173 -30.91 -16.11 14.89
CA THR A 173 -31.34 -15.37 16.10
C THR A 173 -30.60 -14.03 16.20
N ASN A 174 -31.20 -13.01 16.82
CA ASN A 174 -30.47 -11.78 17.13
C ASN A 174 -29.59 -12.01 18.38
N PRO A 175 -28.24 -11.98 18.27
CA PRO A 175 -27.36 -12.17 19.43
C PRO A 175 -27.41 -10.98 20.41
N TYR A 176 -27.99 -9.85 20.01
CA TYR A 176 -28.22 -8.69 20.87
C TYR A 176 -29.69 -8.26 20.79
N PRO A 177 -30.61 -8.85 21.60
CA PRO A 177 -31.93 -8.28 21.75
C PRO A 177 -31.76 -6.83 22.19
N ILE A 178 -32.30 -5.89 21.42
CA ILE A 178 -32.44 -4.51 21.87
C ILE A 178 -33.37 -4.62 23.07
N ALA A 179 -32.84 -4.47 24.29
CA ALA A 179 -33.67 -4.25 25.46
C ALA A 179 -34.50 -3.00 25.17
N ASP A 180 -35.81 -3.10 25.38
CA ASP A 180 -36.77 -2.03 25.16
C ASP A 180 -36.18 -0.67 25.56
N THR A 181 -36.29 0.28 24.65
CA THR A 181 -35.87 1.66 24.82
C THR A 181 -36.48 2.24 26.10
N VAL A 182 -35.70 2.26 27.18
CA VAL A 182 -35.95 3.19 28.28
C VAL A 182 -35.52 4.54 27.74
N ALA A 183 -36.50 5.43 27.58
CA ALA A 183 -36.26 6.83 27.28
C ALA A 183 -35.26 7.39 28.30
N ILE A 184 -34.03 7.65 27.87
CA ILE A 184 -33.10 8.47 28.62
C ILE A 184 -33.19 9.85 28.03
N ASP A 185 -33.83 10.69 28.85
CA ASP A 185 -34.06 12.11 28.67
C ASP A 185 -32.80 12.85 28.23
N SER A 186 -32.99 13.72 27.25
CA SER A 186 -31.98 14.64 26.75
C SER A 186 -31.65 15.67 27.81
N ALA A 187 -30.50 15.52 28.48
CA ALA A 187 -29.90 16.60 29.26
C ALA A 187 -28.63 17.08 28.56
N ALA A 188 -28.76 18.24 27.91
CA ALA A 188 -27.66 19.03 27.40
C ALA A 188 -26.64 19.31 28.51
N ALA A 189 -25.36 19.04 28.24
CA ALA A 189 -24.27 19.56 29.06
C ALA A 189 -23.40 20.47 28.19
N ALA A 190 -23.44 21.74 28.57
CA ALA A 190 -22.72 22.84 27.98
C ALA A 190 -21.21 22.59 27.94
N VAL A 191 -20.61 23.03 26.85
CA VAL A 191 -19.17 23.20 26.70
C VAL A 191 -18.80 24.41 27.54
N ASP A 192 -17.98 24.22 28.57
CA ASP A 192 -17.21 25.32 29.14
C ASP A 192 -15.71 25.06 28.99
N SER A 193 -15.06 26.09 28.51
CA SER A 193 -13.65 26.24 28.26
C SER A 193 -12.85 26.35 29.57
N LEU A 194 -11.61 25.86 29.59
CA LEU A 194 -10.40 26.66 29.79
C LEU A 194 -9.17 25.81 30.16
N ALA A 195 -8.05 26.22 29.55
CA ALA A 195 -6.68 26.30 30.07
C ALA A 195 -5.88 25.02 30.44
N ALA A 196 -4.73 24.95 29.75
CA ALA A 196 -3.49 24.24 30.02
C ALA A 196 -3.15 23.96 31.49
N ASP A 197 -2.61 22.77 31.77
CA ASP A 197 -1.22 22.68 32.24
C ASP A 197 -0.60 21.29 32.00
N THR A 198 0.73 21.28 32.01
CA THR A 198 1.67 20.21 31.72
C THR A 198 1.45 18.90 32.51
N ILE A 199 1.60 17.74 31.85
CA ILE A 199 1.72 16.43 32.51
C ILE A 199 3.12 15.86 32.27
N ALA A 200 3.87 15.72 33.37
CA ALA A 200 5.10 14.95 33.44
C ALA A 200 4.79 13.45 33.40
N VAL A 201 5.55 12.69 32.63
CA VAL A 201 5.46 11.23 32.54
C VAL A 201 6.58 10.64 33.38
N ASP A 202 6.22 9.96 34.46
CA ASP A 202 7.13 9.17 35.29
C ASP A 202 6.99 7.69 34.90
N TYR A 203 8.12 7.02 34.66
CA TYR A 203 8.22 5.62 34.26
C TYR A 203 8.75 4.83 35.46
N SER A 204 7.93 3.96 36.05
CA SER A 204 8.40 2.94 37.00
C SER A 204 8.47 1.56 36.34
N GLU A 205 9.59 0.86 36.57
CA GLU A 205 9.91 -0.46 36.04
C GLU A 205 9.03 -1.59 36.63
N PRO A 206 8.81 -2.68 35.88
CA PRO A 206 7.99 -3.80 36.36
C PRO A 206 8.79 -4.77 37.26
N ALA A 207 8.27 -5.01 38.46
CA ALA A 207 8.74 -6.05 39.35
C ALA A 207 8.32 -7.46 38.87
N THR A 208 9.28 -8.38 38.90
CA THR A 208 9.12 -9.82 38.68
C THR A 208 8.29 -10.47 39.79
N VAL A 209 7.30 -11.31 39.43
CA VAL A 209 6.54 -12.14 40.37
C VAL A 209 6.93 -13.61 40.18
N GLU A 210 7.41 -14.21 41.27
CA GLU A 210 7.76 -15.63 41.41
C GLU A 210 6.51 -16.54 41.36
N ILE A 211 6.71 -17.75 40.84
CA ILE A 211 5.72 -18.82 40.76
C ILE A 211 5.76 -19.65 42.06
N GLY A 212 4.64 -19.72 42.77
CA GLY A 212 4.37 -20.64 43.88
C GLY A 212 3.29 -21.69 43.52
N PRO A 213 3.24 -22.85 44.21
CA PRO A 213 2.74 -24.09 43.64
C PRO A 213 1.21 -24.27 43.71
N ALA A 214 0.76 -25.20 42.87
CA ALA A 214 -0.59 -25.66 42.67
C ALA A 214 -1.30 -26.12 43.95
N ASP A 215 -2.57 -25.76 44.10
CA ASP A 215 -3.48 -26.48 44.98
C ASP A 215 -4.88 -26.68 44.37
N SER A 216 -5.31 -27.94 44.47
CA SER A 216 -6.65 -28.51 44.44
C SER A 216 -7.62 -28.16 43.30
N VAL A 217 -7.78 -29.14 42.42
CA VAL A 217 -8.92 -29.36 41.53
C VAL A 217 -10.20 -29.53 42.36
N VAL A 218 -11.15 -28.61 42.20
CA VAL A 218 -12.56 -28.89 42.48
C VAL A 218 -13.22 -29.21 41.14
N VAL A 219 -13.58 -30.48 40.99
CA VAL A 219 -14.43 -30.97 39.90
C VAL A 219 -15.81 -30.39 40.15
N ASP A 220 -16.18 -29.35 39.41
CA ASP A 220 -17.57 -28.95 39.29
C ASP A 220 -18.17 -29.46 37.98
N THR A 221 -19.41 -29.85 38.15
CA THR A 221 -20.21 -30.77 37.37
C THR A 221 -20.50 -30.31 35.94
N ALA A 222 -20.67 -31.29 35.05
CA ALA A 222 -20.99 -31.09 33.64
C ALA A 222 -22.35 -30.39 33.48
N GLU A 223 -22.34 -29.06 33.32
CA GLU A 223 -23.41 -28.33 32.66
C GLU A 223 -23.28 -28.55 31.15
N ALA A 224 -24.36 -29.06 30.55
CA ALA A 224 -24.47 -29.24 29.12
C ALA A 224 -24.27 -27.89 28.41
N TYR A 225 -23.19 -27.78 27.64
CA TYR A 225 -22.84 -26.61 26.85
C TYR A 225 -23.95 -26.35 25.81
N SER A 226 -24.92 -25.50 26.14
CA SER A 226 -25.83 -24.94 25.15
C SER A 226 -24.99 -24.04 24.23
N PRO A 227 -24.91 -24.30 22.91
CA PRO A 227 -24.10 -23.46 22.04
C PRO A 227 -24.62 -22.02 22.10
N ASP A 228 -23.75 -21.07 22.44
CA ASP A 228 -24.03 -19.64 22.35
C ASP A 228 -24.75 -19.34 21.02
N PRO A 229 -25.91 -18.65 21.03
CA PRO A 229 -26.63 -18.24 19.83
C PRO A 229 -25.71 -17.61 18.75
N PHE A 230 -24.63 -16.95 19.16
CA PHE A 230 -23.60 -16.44 18.27
C PHE A 230 -22.90 -17.55 17.46
N PHE A 231 -22.37 -18.59 18.11
CA PHE A 231 -21.69 -19.69 17.43
C PHE A 231 -22.64 -20.49 16.52
N LYS A 232 -23.88 -20.71 16.98
CA LYS A 232 -24.92 -21.36 16.16
C LYS A 232 -25.23 -20.57 14.89
N ASN A 233 -25.38 -19.25 15.00
CA ASN A 233 -25.60 -18.39 13.84
C ASN A 233 -24.42 -18.41 12.88
N GLU A 234 -23.18 -18.40 13.38
CA GLU A 234 -22.00 -18.47 12.52
C GLU A 234 -21.90 -19.78 11.74
N ASP A 235 -22.22 -20.92 12.35
CA ASP A 235 -22.25 -22.21 11.65
C ASP A 235 -23.37 -22.29 10.61
N GLN A 236 -24.56 -21.74 10.93
CA GLN A 236 -25.66 -21.64 9.97
C GLN A 236 -25.28 -20.74 8.77
N LYS A 237 -24.69 -19.56 9.02
CA LYS A 237 -24.20 -18.66 7.96
C LYS A 237 -23.18 -19.36 7.07
N LYS A 238 -22.22 -20.09 7.65
CA LYS A 238 -21.24 -20.87 6.89
C LYS A 238 -21.90 -21.93 6.02
N SER A 239 -22.88 -22.68 6.55
CA SER A 239 -23.64 -23.68 5.78
C SER A 239 -24.40 -23.05 4.60
N ILE A 240 -25.01 -21.89 4.82
CA ILE A 240 -25.69 -21.13 3.76
C ILE A 240 -24.70 -20.69 2.68
N VAL A 241 -23.58 -20.07 3.06
CA VAL A 241 -22.53 -19.63 2.14
C VAL A 241 -21.92 -20.81 1.38
N ALA A 242 -21.72 -21.96 2.04
CA ALA A 242 -21.28 -23.19 1.41
C ALA A 242 -22.25 -23.63 0.31
N SER A 243 -23.57 -23.64 0.58
CA SER A 243 -24.59 -24.00 -0.41
C SER A 243 -24.56 -23.10 -1.66
N TRP A 244 -24.36 -21.80 -1.47
CA TRP A 244 -24.23 -20.84 -2.57
C TRP A 244 -22.93 -21.06 -3.35
N THR A 245 -21.85 -21.39 -2.65
CA THR A 245 -20.55 -21.71 -3.26
C THR A 245 -20.63 -22.97 -4.12
N GLN A 246 -21.34 -24.01 -3.66
CA GLN A 246 -21.60 -25.20 -4.46
C GLN A 246 -22.37 -24.89 -5.74
N ARG A 247 -23.42 -24.08 -5.63
CA ARG A 247 -24.22 -23.67 -6.80
C ARG A 247 -23.37 -22.89 -7.81
N MET A 248 -22.61 -21.90 -7.35
CA MET A 248 -21.73 -21.11 -8.21
C MET A 248 -20.71 -21.99 -8.94
N MET A 249 -20.12 -22.95 -8.22
CA MET A 249 -19.20 -23.92 -8.80
C MET A 249 -19.88 -24.90 -9.77
N ASP A 250 -21.11 -25.34 -9.50
CA ASP A 250 -21.89 -26.19 -10.41
C ASP A 250 -22.16 -25.44 -11.72
N ASP A 251 -22.60 -24.19 -11.63
CA ASP A 251 -22.86 -23.33 -12.79
C ASP A 251 -21.59 -23.07 -13.63
N PHE A 252 -20.46 -22.82 -12.96
CA PHE A 252 -19.17 -22.63 -13.63
C PHE A 252 -18.75 -23.86 -14.45
N PHE A 253 -18.81 -25.07 -13.87
CA PHE A 253 -18.39 -26.29 -14.55
C PHE A 253 -19.43 -26.81 -15.56
N ALA A 254 -20.72 -26.52 -15.36
CA ALA A 254 -21.77 -26.83 -16.33
C ALA A 254 -21.73 -25.89 -17.55
N GLY A 255 -21.02 -24.77 -17.46
CA GLY A 255 -21.00 -23.75 -18.52
C GLY A 255 -22.33 -23.00 -18.67
N THR A 256 -23.15 -22.96 -17.62
CA THR A 256 -24.43 -22.22 -17.62
C THR A 256 -24.22 -20.72 -17.54
N ASN A 257 -23.03 -20.28 -17.08
CA ASN A 257 -22.65 -18.88 -17.03
C ASN A 257 -22.25 -18.38 -18.43
N LYS A 258 -23.22 -17.79 -19.15
CA LYS A 258 -23.09 -17.46 -20.59
C LYS A 258 -22.28 -16.20 -20.90
N THR A 259 -21.85 -15.44 -19.90
CA THR A 259 -21.18 -14.14 -20.11
C THR A 259 -19.72 -14.17 -19.68
N SER A 260 -18.84 -13.68 -20.56
CA SER A 260 -17.39 -13.65 -20.36
C SER A 260 -16.87 -12.25 -20.04
N ILE A 261 -15.78 -12.14 -19.28
CA ILE A 261 -15.03 -10.90 -19.07
C ILE A 261 -14.52 -10.27 -20.37
N LEU A 262 -14.39 -11.06 -21.43
CA LEU A 262 -14.07 -10.54 -22.77
C LEU A 262 -15.17 -9.62 -23.34
N ASN A 263 -16.39 -9.67 -22.80
CA ASN A 263 -17.46 -8.72 -23.14
C ASN A 263 -17.29 -7.37 -22.43
N ASN A 264 -16.38 -7.26 -21.46
CA ASN A 264 -16.07 -6.02 -20.76
C ASN A 264 -14.99 -5.24 -21.53
N ILE A 265 -15.41 -4.18 -22.22
CA ILE A 265 -14.53 -3.36 -23.07
C ILE A 265 -13.40 -2.70 -22.26
N ASP A 266 -13.67 -2.29 -21.01
CA ASP A 266 -12.65 -1.68 -20.15
C ASP A 266 -11.58 -2.70 -19.75
N PHE A 267 -11.96 -3.93 -19.40
CA PHE A 267 -11.00 -5.02 -19.16
C PHE A 267 -10.15 -5.28 -20.41
N VAL A 268 -10.78 -5.51 -21.57
CA VAL A 268 -10.08 -5.85 -22.83
C VAL A 268 -9.06 -4.77 -23.22
N LYS A 269 -9.39 -3.49 -23.02
CA LYS A 269 -8.49 -2.36 -23.26
C LYS A 269 -7.27 -2.35 -22.33
N ASN A 270 -7.41 -2.89 -21.13
CA ASN A 270 -6.42 -2.79 -20.06
C ASN A 270 -5.60 -4.07 -19.83
N VAL A 271 -5.93 -5.20 -20.47
CA VAL A 271 -5.04 -6.38 -20.48
C VAL A 271 -3.88 -6.16 -21.44
N ASP A 272 -2.70 -6.69 -21.10
CA ASP A 272 -1.52 -6.64 -21.95
C ASP A 272 -0.77 -7.97 -21.91
N ALA A 273 -0.70 -8.66 -23.05
CA ALA A 273 -0.01 -9.94 -23.16
C ALA A 273 1.52 -9.82 -22.96
N LYS A 274 2.09 -8.62 -23.09
CA LYS A 274 3.52 -8.37 -22.84
C LYS A 274 3.84 -8.13 -21.36
N ALA A 275 2.83 -7.87 -20.53
CA ALA A 275 3.05 -7.72 -19.10
C ALA A 275 3.09 -9.10 -18.43
N GLU A 276 4.08 -9.36 -17.57
CA GLU A 276 4.15 -10.62 -16.80
C GLU A 276 2.99 -10.76 -15.83
N ALA A 277 2.49 -9.64 -15.32
CA ALA A 277 1.27 -9.61 -14.53
C ALA A 277 0.44 -8.36 -14.83
N THR A 278 -0.88 -8.52 -14.83
CA THR A 278 -1.85 -7.42 -14.91
C THR A 278 -2.88 -7.58 -13.80
N ILE A 279 -3.18 -6.50 -13.09
CA ILE A 279 -4.32 -6.41 -12.18
C ILE A 279 -5.26 -5.37 -12.76
N TRP A 280 -6.50 -5.76 -12.99
CA TRP A 280 -7.59 -4.88 -13.40
C TRP A 280 -8.69 -4.93 -12.35
N VAL A 281 -9.26 -3.77 -12.07
CA VAL A 281 -10.39 -3.59 -11.15
C VAL A 281 -11.44 -2.76 -11.88
N SER A 282 -12.67 -3.24 -11.92
CA SER A 282 -13.79 -2.58 -12.62
C SER A 282 -14.23 -1.25 -11.99
N GLY A 283 -14.04 -1.12 -10.68
CA GLY A 283 -14.35 0.07 -9.88
C GLY A 283 -13.63 -0.04 -8.54
N VAL A 284 -12.68 0.84 -8.28
CA VAL A 284 -11.88 0.83 -7.05
C VAL A 284 -12.75 1.16 -5.84
N ASP A 285 -13.73 2.05 -6.02
CA ASP A 285 -14.83 2.30 -5.09
C ASP A 285 -15.58 1.01 -4.70
N LYS A 286 -16.10 0.29 -5.69
CA LYS A 286 -16.88 -0.95 -5.49
C LYS A 286 -16.07 -2.04 -4.82
N LEU A 287 -14.80 -2.17 -5.22
CA LEU A 287 -13.91 -3.17 -4.62
C LEU A 287 -13.62 -2.82 -3.16
N PHE A 288 -13.38 -1.55 -2.85
CA PHE A 288 -13.17 -1.09 -1.49
C PHE A 288 -14.41 -1.35 -0.62
N ASP A 289 -15.59 -0.95 -1.08
CA ASP A 289 -16.88 -1.17 -0.39
C ASP A 289 -17.19 -2.66 -0.17
N THR A 290 -16.64 -3.54 -1.02
CA THR A 290 -16.80 -4.99 -0.87
C THR A 290 -16.02 -5.56 0.32
N TYR A 291 -14.91 -4.95 0.71
CA TYR A 291 -14.02 -5.44 1.78
C TYR A 291 -14.01 -4.57 3.03
N VAL A 292 -14.41 -3.30 2.92
CA VAL A 292 -14.49 -2.35 4.03
C VAL A 292 -15.95 -2.17 4.40
N PRO A 293 -16.39 -2.67 5.57
CA PRO A 293 -17.78 -2.53 5.98
C PRO A 293 -18.19 -1.06 6.07
N THR A 294 -19.35 -0.74 5.50
CA THR A 294 -19.91 0.62 5.46
C THR A 294 -20.08 1.25 6.85
N SER A 295 -20.23 0.41 7.89
CA SER A 295 -20.27 0.81 9.29
C SER A 295 -18.97 1.47 9.78
N TYR A 296 -17.79 1.07 9.26
CA TYR A 296 -16.52 1.73 9.59
C TYR A 296 -16.40 3.11 8.95
N LEU A 297 -17.03 3.28 7.79
CA LEU A 297 -16.96 4.54 7.05
C LEU A 297 -18.01 5.55 7.52
N LYS A 298 -18.99 5.17 8.36
CA LYS A 298 -20.04 6.06 8.88
C LYS A 298 -20.69 6.97 7.80
N GLY A 299 -20.78 6.48 6.56
CA GLY A 299 -21.31 7.24 5.42
C GLY A 299 -20.29 8.05 4.60
N PHE A 300 -19.01 8.10 4.98
CA PHE A 300 -17.95 8.71 4.18
C PHE A 300 -17.68 7.95 2.89
N SER A 301 -17.52 8.70 1.79
CA SER A 301 -17.36 8.13 0.45
C SER A 301 -16.02 8.53 -0.18
N PHE A 302 -14.90 8.18 0.47
CA PHE A 302 -13.53 8.60 0.08
C PHE A 302 -13.13 8.26 -1.35
N LEU A 303 -13.62 7.14 -1.89
CA LEU A 303 -13.30 6.67 -3.23
C LEU A 303 -14.43 6.94 -4.22
N SER A 304 -15.46 7.71 -3.83
CA SER A 304 -16.55 8.06 -4.75
C SER A 304 -16.01 8.73 -6.01
N GLY A 305 -16.39 8.19 -7.17
CA GLY A 305 -15.91 8.65 -8.48
C GLY A 305 -14.54 8.12 -8.89
N TYR A 306 -13.95 7.18 -8.14
CA TYR A 306 -12.80 6.39 -8.58
C TYR A 306 -13.33 5.18 -9.34
N GLY A 307 -13.16 5.19 -10.66
CA GLY A 307 -13.62 4.13 -11.53
C GLY A 307 -12.66 2.96 -11.58
N SER A 308 -12.49 2.39 -12.78
CA SER A 308 -11.59 1.27 -13.01
C SER A 308 -10.13 1.60 -12.72
N GLY A 309 -9.44 0.64 -12.12
CA GLY A 309 -8.02 0.70 -11.81
C GLY A 309 -7.26 -0.40 -12.56
N ASN A 310 -6.04 -0.10 -13.01
CA ASN A 310 -5.19 -1.07 -13.68
C ASN A 310 -3.74 -0.93 -13.24
N VAL A 311 -3.08 -2.06 -12.97
CA VAL A 311 -1.66 -2.16 -12.66
C VAL A 311 -1.04 -3.23 -13.56
N LYS A 312 0.12 -2.95 -14.14
CA LYS A 312 0.86 -3.90 -14.98
C LYS A 312 2.31 -3.96 -14.55
N LEU A 313 2.85 -5.18 -14.48
CA LEU A 313 4.27 -5.47 -14.24
C LEU A 313 4.92 -5.87 -15.57
N TYR A 314 6.05 -5.22 -15.87
CA TYR A 314 6.92 -5.50 -17.00
C TYR A 314 8.32 -5.83 -16.47
N LEU A 315 8.85 -6.98 -16.84
CA LEU A 315 10.18 -7.48 -16.52
C LEU A 315 11.06 -7.35 -17.76
N GLU A 316 11.56 -6.13 -17.99
CA GLU A 316 12.34 -5.77 -19.19
C GLU A 316 13.83 -6.09 -19.00
N ASP A 317 14.60 -6.11 -20.10
CA ASP A 317 16.03 -6.44 -20.07
C ASP A 317 16.85 -5.57 -19.11
N LYS A 318 16.49 -4.29 -18.97
CA LYS A 318 17.27 -3.29 -18.21
C LYS A 318 16.49 -2.66 -17.05
N SER A 319 15.20 -2.97 -16.90
CA SER A 319 14.35 -2.37 -15.88
C SER A 319 13.21 -3.29 -15.45
N ILE A 320 12.86 -3.22 -14.17
CA ILE A 320 11.58 -3.71 -13.67
C ILE A 320 10.64 -2.50 -13.67
N ARG A 321 9.55 -2.57 -14.43
CA ARG A 321 8.63 -1.43 -14.62
C ARG A 321 7.21 -1.80 -14.23
N ILE A 322 6.62 -1.00 -13.36
CA ILE A 322 5.22 -1.08 -12.97
C ILE A 322 4.50 0.14 -13.53
N THR A 323 3.41 -0.06 -14.26
CA THR A 323 2.53 1.04 -14.68
C THR A 323 1.21 0.94 -13.95
N SER A 324 0.68 2.08 -13.53
CA SER A 324 -0.66 2.17 -12.94
C SER A 324 -1.52 3.18 -13.70
N SER A 325 -2.81 2.91 -13.80
CA SER A 325 -3.80 3.86 -14.31
C SER A 325 -5.11 3.72 -13.54
N MET A 326 -5.83 4.83 -13.45
CA MET A 326 -7.10 4.95 -12.76
C MET A 326 -8.02 5.83 -13.61
N THR A 327 -9.24 5.37 -13.84
CA THR A 327 -10.29 6.20 -14.40
C THR A 327 -11.02 6.93 -13.28
N PHE A 328 -11.49 8.12 -13.57
CA PHE A 328 -12.27 8.94 -12.65
C PHE A 328 -13.60 9.31 -13.29
N SER A 329 -14.58 9.65 -12.46
CA SER A 329 -15.78 10.33 -12.91
C SER A 329 -15.42 11.70 -13.49
N ASP A 330 -16.24 12.20 -14.42
CA ASP A 330 -15.91 13.42 -15.18
C ASP A 330 -15.70 14.65 -14.31
N ASP A 331 -16.41 14.74 -13.18
CA ASP A 331 -16.25 15.80 -12.18
C ASP A 331 -14.86 15.77 -11.52
N ILE A 332 -14.37 14.60 -11.08
CA ILE A 332 -13.05 14.45 -10.47
C ILE A 332 -11.95 14.61 -11.52
N ALA A 333 -12.16 14.07 -12.73
CA ALA A 333 -11.24 14.27 -13.85
C ALA A 333 -11.09 15.76 -14.20
N ALA A 334 -12.17 16.55 -14.14
CA ALA A 334 -12.13 17.99 -14.38
C ALA A 334 -11.29 18.73 -13.32
N VAL A 335 -11.39 18.33 -12.04
CA VAL A 335 -10.53 18.85 -10.96
C VAL A 335 -9.06 18.58 -11.29
N PHE A 336 -8.69 17.31 -11.54
CA PHE A 336 -7.31 16.95 -11.85
C PHE A 336 -6.77 17.68 -13.07
N LYS A 337 -7.58 17.80 -14.13
CA LYS A 337 -7.20 18.54 -15.35
C LYS A 337 -6.91 20.01 -15.07
N ARG A 338 -7.63 20.65 -14.15
CA ARG A 338 -7.39 22.05 -13.75
C ARG A 338 -6.11 22.18 -12.94
N VAL A 339 -6.00 21.40 -11.87
CA VAL A 339 -4.88 21.54 -10.93
C VAL A 339 -3.55 21.04 -11.53
N HIS A 340 -3.57 20.06 -12.44
CA HIS A 340 -2.35 19.55 -13.12
C HIS A 340 -1.85 20.42 -14.28
N LYS A 341 -2.48 21.57 -14.56
CA LYS A 341 -1.95 22.55 -15.53
C LYS A 341 -0.60 23.12 -15.09
N ARG A 342 -0.37 23.27 -13.78
CA ARG A 342 0.91 23.69 -13.23
C ARG A 342 1.99 22.67 -13.59
N LYS A 343 3.16 23.18 -13.96
CA LYS A 343 4.39 22.41 -14.13
C LYS A 343 5.45 22.89 -13.16
N LEU A 344 6.38 22.01 -12.81
CA LEU A 344 7.51 22.36 -11.95
C LEU A 344 8.29 23.55 -12.52
N ASN A 345 8.67 24.52 -11.68
CA ASN A 345 9.52 25.63 -12.11
C ASN A 345 10.90 25.11 -12.55
N LYS A 346 11.16 25.19 -13.86
CA LYS A 346 12.42 24.76 -14.49
C LYS A 346 13.68 25.39 -13.89
N ARG A 347 13.57 26.52 -13.18
CA ARG A 347 14.71 27.15 -12.50
C ARG A 347 15.20 26.35 -11.29
N PHE A 348 14.36 25.50 -10.68
CA PHE A 348 14.81 24.60 -9.60
C PHE A 348 15.96 23.71 -10.04
N LEU A 349 16.00 23.32 -11.32
CA LEU A 349 17.04 22.44 -11.88
C LEU A 349 18.45 23.07 -11.86
N LYS A 350 18.56 24.39 -11.64
CA LYS A 350 19.85 25.08 -11.47
C LYS A 350 20.50 24.81 -10.11
N TYR A 351 19.78 24.19 -9.19
CA TYR A 351 20.23 23.92 -7.83
C TYR A 351 20.29 22.42 -7.52
N VAL A 352 20.12 21.57 -8.54
CA VAL A 352 20.21 20.11 -8.40
C VAL A 352 21.57 19.63 -8.89
N ASN A 353 22.23 18.81 -8.09
CA ASN A 353 23.48 18.17 -8.45
C ASN A 353 23.40 16.64 -8.24
N GLU A 354 23.35 15.90 -9.34
CA GLU A 354 23.22 14.44 -9.36
C GLU A 354 24.38 13.70 -8.69
N ASP A 355 25.58 14.30 -8.61
CA ASP A 355 26.72 13.62 -7.96
C ASP A 355 26.50 13.53 -6.44
N ARG A 356 25.84 14.54 -5.85
CA ARG A 356 25.55 14.61 -4.41
C ARG A 356 24.17 14.04 -4.06
N MET A 357 23.20 14.22 -4.96
CA MET A 357 21.81 13.82 -4.75
C MET A 357 21.65 12.30 -4.63
N ILE A 358 21.04 11.87 -3.52
CA ILE A 358 20.57 10.49 -3.31
C ILE A 358 19.17 10.33 -3.90
N GLY A 359 18.31 11.34 -3.76
CA GLY A 359 16.94 11.28 -4.29
C GLY A 359 16.28 12.65 -4.41
N TYR A 360 15.12 12.68 -5.06
CA TYR A 360 14.25 13.85 -5.08
C TYR A 360 12.77 13.46 -5.05
N LEU A 361 11.94 14.41 -4.62
CA LEU A 361 10.49 14.42 -4.77
C LEU A 361 10.08 15.75 -5.42
N GLY A 362 9.52 15.67 -6.62
CA GLY A 362 8.95 16.79 -7.36
C GLY A 362 7.43 16.72 -7.36
N TYR A 363 6.80 17.85 -7.08
CA TYR A 363 5.35 18.02 -7.03
C TYR A 363 4.98 19.31 -7.77
N ALA A 364 3.93 19.27 -8.59
CA ALA A 364 3.41 20.43 -9.29
C ALA A 364 1.89 20.34 -9.44
N VAL A 365 1.18 21.16 -8.68
CA VAL A 365 -0.27 21.33 -8.67
C VAL A 365 -0.56 22.82 -8.55
N ASP A 366 -1.55 23.33 -9.26
CA ASP A 366 -1.91 24.74 -9.16
C ASP A 366 -2.64 25.00 -7.84
N THR A 367 -2.01 25.75 -6.91
CA THR A 367 -2.61 26.02 -5.59
C THR A 367 -3.91 26.81 -5.68
N LYS A 368 -4.00 27.81 -6.58
CA LYS A 368 -5.23 28.59 -6.75
C LYS A 368 -6.36 27.67 -7.18
N ALA A 369 -6.15 26.93 -8.28
CA ALA A 369 -7.16 26.01 -8.78
C ALA A 369 -7.49 24.89 -7.79
N TYR A 370 -6.52 24.45 -6.99
CA TYR A 370 -6.78 23.45 -5.95
C TYR A 370 -7.71 24.00 -4.86
N LEU A 371 -7.47 25.23 -4.39
CA LEU A 371 -8.32 25.87 -3.38
C LEU A 371 -9.73 26.15 -3.92
N GLU A 372 -9.86 26.58 -5.18
CA GLU A 372 -11.15 26.77 -5.86
C GLU A 372 -11.97 25.46 -5.95
N GLU A 373 -11.30 24.32 -6.18
CA GLU A 373 -11.96 23.01 -6.25
C GLU A 373 -12.14 22.32 -4.90
N TYR A 374 -11.47 22.80 -3.86
CA TYR A 374 -11.45 22.14 -2.55
C TYR A 374 -12.84 21.99 -1.93
N PRO A 375 -13.72 23.02 -1.91
CA PRO A 375 -15.08 22.86 -1.39
C PRO A 375 -15.87 21.75 -2.09
N ARG A 376 -15.72 21.65 -3.42
CA ARG A 376 -16.37 20.61 -4.22
C ARG A 376 -15.86 19.21 -3.87
N LEU A 377 -14.55 19.06 -3.67
CA LEU A 377 -13.95 17.79 -3.24
C LEU A 377 -14.45 17.40 -1.84
N MET A 378 -14.53 18.35 -0.90
CA MET A 378 -15.01 18.09 0.46
C MET A 378 -16.48 17.69 0.47
N SER A 379 -17.33 18.39 -0.30
CA SER A 379 -18.74 18.01 -0.48
C SER A 379 -18.89 16.59 -0.99
N LYS A 380 -18.03 16.13 -1.91
CA LYS A 380 -18.10 14.75 -2.41
C LYS A 380 -17.73 13.69 -1.37
N ILE A 381 -16.75 13.97 -0.52
CA ILE A 381 -16.26 13.03 0.50
C ILE A 381 -17.21 12.98 1.71
N TYR A 382 -17.71 14.15 2.13
CA TYR A 382 -18.40 14.36 3.41
C TYR A 382 -19.89 14.72 3.29
N GLY A 383 -20.36 15.12 2.12
CA GLY A 383 -21.72 15.67 1.92
C GLY A 383 -22.85 14.66 2.12
N SER A 384 -22.57 13.36 2.17
CA SER A 384 -23.55 12.33 2.54
C SER A 384 -23.89 12.33 4.04
N VAL A 385 -23.02 12.87 4.89
CA VAL A 385 -23.13 12.84 6.35
C VAL A 385 -23.32 14.23 6.94
N TYR A 386 -22.65 15.23 6.35
CA TYR A 386 -22.57 16.61 6.86
C TYR A 386 -22.94 17.62 5.77
N ALA A 387 -24.03 17.40 5.04
CA ALA A 387 -24.38 18.21 3.86
C ALA A 387 -24.48 19.70 4.20
N ASP A 388 -25.21 20.04 5.26
CA ASP A 388 -25.48 21.42 5.65
C ASP A 388 -24.23 22.07 6.26
N GLU A 389 -23.49 21.36 7.12
CA GLU A 389 -22.25 21.87 7.72
C GLU A 389 -21.15 22.06 6.68
N ILE A 390 -21.01 21.14 5.73
CA ILE A 390 -20.04 21.26 4.64
C ILE A 390 -20.45 22.38 3.67
N GLY A 391 -21.75 22.57 3.42
CA GLY A 391 -22.24 23.71 2.65
C GLY A 391 -21.88 25.04 3.31
N MET A 392 -22.18 25.20 4.60
CA MET A 392 -21.80 26.39 5.36
C MET A 392 -20.29 26.59 5.45
N ALA A 393 -19.53 25.52 5.68
CA ALA A 393 -18.07 25.58 5.73
C ALA A 393 -17.46 25.92 4.37
N ALA A 394 -18.04 25.43 3.27
CA ALA A 394 -17.64 25.75 1.90
C ALA A 394 -17.89 27.23 1.57
N ASP A 395 -19.06 27.76 1.95
CA ASP A 395 -19.39 29.17 1.76
C ASP A 395 -18.45 30.06 2.58
N LEU A 396 -18.20 29.70 3.84
CA LEU A 396 -17.26 30.41 4.69
C LEU A 396 -15.83 30.36 4.13
N PHE A 397 -15.39 29.19 3.67
CA PHE A 397 -14.07 28.99 3.08
C PHE A 397 -13.88 29.87 1.85
N SER A 398 -14.87 29.89 0.96
CA SER A 398 -14.86 30.69 -0.27
C SER A 398 -14.99 32.19 -0.01
N LEU A 399 -15.62 32.60 1.10
CA LEU A 399 -15.75 33.99 1.49
C LEU A 399 -14.46 34.54 2.16
N LEU A 400 -13.80 33.72 2.97
CA LEU A 400 -12.65 34.15 3.80
C LEU A 400 -11.32 34.07 3.06
N LEU A 401 -11.18 33.18 2.08
CA LEU A 401 -9.92 32.96 1.39
C LEU A 401 -9.87 33.77 0.09
N ASP A 402 -8.72 34.41 -0.13
CA ASP A 402 -8.33 34.93 -1.43
C ASP A 402 -7.40 33.91 -2.06
N GLU A 403 -7.96 32.98 -2.84
CA GLU A 403 -7.21 31.89 -3.48
C GLU A 403 -6.16 32.42 -4.45
N GLU A 404 -6.37 33.61 -5.03
CA GLU A 404 -5.39 34.25 -5.89
C GLU A 404 -4.21 34.79 -5.09
N ALA A 405 -4.44 35.46 -3.98
CA ALA A 405 -3.36 35.91 -3.09
C ALA A 405 -2.59 34.72 -2.52
N ILE A 406 -3.28 33.68 -2.05
CA ILE A 406 -2.63 32.46 -1.54
C ILE A 406 -1.84 31.78 -2.66
N GLY A 407 -2.43 31.68 -3.85
CA GLY A 407 -1.77 31.13 -5.03
C GLY A 407 -0.52 31.91 -5.45
N LYS A 408 -0.42 33.22 -5.17
CA LYS A 408 0.81 34.02 -5.38
C LYS A 408 1.88 33.72 -4.33
N VAL A 409 1.48 33.49 -3.07
CA VAL A 409 2.42 33.13 -1.99
C VAL A 409 2.98 31.72 -2.19
N PHE A 410 2.12 30.76 -2.51
CA PHE A 410 2.49 29.38 -2.82
C PHE A 410 1.90 28.98 -4.17
N LYS A 411 2.76 28.84 -5.20
CA LYS A 411 2.30 28.49 -6.56
C LYS A 411 1.93 27.01 -6.73
N GLY A 412 2.25 26.17 -5.73
CA GLY A 412 1.94 24.74 -5.69
C GLY A 412 2.91 23.84 -6.47
N ASP A 413 4.08 24.36 -6.84
CA ASP A 413 5.21 23.55 -7.30
C ASP A 413 6.35 23.56 -6.29
N ALA A 414 6.86 22.36 -5.98
CA ALA A 414 7.95 22.15 -5.06
C ALA A 414 8.90 21.04 -5.55
N LEU A 415 10.18 21.20 -5.25
CA LEU A 415 11.21 20.18 -5.44
C LEU A 415 11.97 20.00 -4.13
N PHE A 416 11.86 18.80 -3.56
CA PHE A 416 12.65 18.35 -2.43
C PHE A 416 13.80 17.49 -2.95
N VAL A 417 15.03 17.82 -2.57
CA VAL A 417 16.26 17.12 -2.95
C VAL A 417 16.90 16.57 -1.67
N PHE A 418 17.13 15.27 -1.63
CA PHE A 418 17.80 14.58 -0.53
C PHE A 418 19.25 14.29 -0.92
N ASN A 419 20.19 14.91 -0.20
CA ASN A 419 21.63 14.79 -0.44
C ASN A 419 22.29 13.76 0.49
N GLY A 420 21.64 13.41 1.60
CA GLY A 420 22.05 12.29 2.46
C GLY A 420 21.88 12.55 3.93
N LEU A 421 22.78 11.99 4.72
CA LEU A 421 22.78 12.09 6.17
C LEU A 421 24.09 12.76 6.63
N SER A 422 24.00 13.54 7.69
CA SER A 422 25.11 14.19 8.35
C SER A 422 25.08 13.88 9.85
N GLN A 423 26.23 13.82 10.49
CA GLN A 423 26.32 13.67 11.95
C GLN A 423 26.62 15.03 12.58
N LYS A 424 25.91 15.36 13.66
CA LYS A 424 26.13 16.57 14.46
C LYS A 424 26.29 16.19 15.92
N GLU A 425 27.33 16.72 16.57
CA GLU A 425 27.49 16.58 18.02
C GLU A 425 26.57 17.55 18.76
N VAL A 426 25.86 17.02 19.75
CA VAL A 426 24.88 17.77 20.53
C VAL A 426 25.15 17.54 22.02
N SER A 427 25.13 18.61 22.80
CA SER A 427 25.32 18.54 24.25
C SER A 427 23.97 18.40 24.94
N TYR A 428 23.89 17.50 25.91
CA TYR A 428 22.71 17.30 26.75
C TYR A 428 23.10 17.23 28.23
N LYS A 429 22.17 17.64 29.09
CA LYS A 429 22.32 17.53 30.54
C LYS A 429 22.07 16.08 30.95
N SER A 430 23.00 15.51 31.70
CA SER A 430 22.89 14.20 32.32
C SER A 430 23.21 14.34 33.80
N TYR A 431 22.80 13.36 34.61
CA TYR A 431 23.18 13.28 36.01
C TYR A 431 24.13 12.09 36.19
N GLU A 432 25.26 12.32 36.83
CA GLU A 432 26.11 11.24 37.33
C GLU A 432 25.79 11.02 38.79
N TYR A 433 25.43 9.79 39.12
CA TYR A 433 25.06 9.37 40.46
C TYR A 433 26.28 8.80 41.16
N ASN A 434 26.61 9.33 42.33
CA ASN A 434 27.65 8.77 43.17
C ASN A 434 27.05 7.75 44.15
N GLU A 435 27.36 6.47 43.94
CA GLU A 435 26.84 5.35 44.74
C GLU A 435 27.29 5.38 46.20
N GLU A 436 28.39 6.08 46.52
CA GLU A 436 28.94 6.13 47.88
C GLU A 436 28.24 7.17 48.78
N ASN A 437 27.79 8.28 48.20
CA ASN A 437 27.19 9.38 48.96
C ASN A 437 25.76 9.75 48.52
N PHE A 438 25.18 9.00 47.57
CA PHE A 438 23.82 9.19 47.04
C PHE A 438 23.57 10.57 46.41
N GLU A 439 24.62 11.34 46.11
CA GLU A 439 24.50 12.65 45.47
C GLU A 439 24.47 12.52 43.94
N SER A 440 23.64 13.34 43.30
CA SER A 440 23.61 13.49 41.84
C SER A 440 24.32 14.78 41.43
N LYS A 441 25.25 14.67 40.48
CA LYS A 441 25.96 15.82 39.90
C LYS A 441 25.51 16.02 38.46
N GLU A 442 25.04 17.22 38.15
CA GLU A 442 24.75 17.61 36.77
C GLU A 442 26.06 17.65 35.96
N VAL A 443 26.10 16.88 34.87
CA VAL A 443 27.22 16.83 33.93
C VAL A 443 26.70 17.04 32.51
N MET A 444 27.46 17.81 31.72
CA MET A 444 27.19 17.99 30.30
C MET A 444 27.81 16.83 29.54
N LYS A 445 26.99 16.01 28.89
CA LYS A 445 27.44 14.93 27.99
C LYS A 445 27.20 15.33 26.54
N THR A 446 27.98 14.77 25.62
CA THR A 446 27.76 14.93 24.18
C THR A 446 27.28 13.62 23.58
N LYS A 447 26.38 13.70 22.61
CA LYS A 447 26.02 12.57 21.75
C LYS A 447 26.04 13.02 20.29
N LYS A 448 26.27 12.07 19.40
CA LYS A 448 26.13 12.31 17.95
C LYS A 448 24.68 12.07 17.57
N GLU A 449 24.10 13.02 16.84
CA GLU A 449 22.78 12.86 16.22
C GLU A 449 22.90 12.85 14.71
N THR A 450 22.14 11.96 14.07
CA THR A 450 22.06 11.84 12.62
C THR A 450 20.95 12.74 12.08
N LEU A 451 21.32 13.68 11.20
CA LEU A 451 20.41 14.67 10.63
C LEU A 451 20.36 14.56 9.10
N PRO A 452 19.18 14.77 8.47
CA PRO A 452 19.07 14.75 7.01
C PRO A 452 19.72 15.99 6.37
N ASP A 453 20.48 15.77 5.29
CA ASP A 453 20.97 16.80 4.36
C ASP A 453 19.99 16.93 3.19
N PHE A 454 19.26 18.04 3.13
CA PHE A 454 18.26 18.27 2.10
C PHE A 454 18.17 19.74 1.68
N LEU A 455 17.63 19.94 0.47
CA LEU A 455 17.21 21.22 -0.08
C LEU A 455 15.77 21.11 -0.60
N MET A 456 14.90 21.95 -0.07
CA MET A 456 13.54 22.17 -0.56
C MET A 456 13.47 23.51 -1.29
N MET A 457 12.82 23.49 -2.45
CA MET A 457 12.54 24.66 -3.27
C MET A 457 11.06 24.72 -3.57
N PHE A 458 10.45 25.90 -3.51
CA PHE A 458 9.10 26.13 -4.02
C PHE A 458 8.96 27.55 -4.58
N SER A 459 8.03 27.74 -5.53
CA SER A 459 7.87 29.04 -6.19
C SER A 459 6.94 29.95 -5.38
N SER A 460 7.32 31.21 -5.26
CA SER A 460 6.56 32.27 -4.57
C SER A 460 6.72 33.60 -5.32
N GLU A 461 5.61 34.21 -5.74
CA GLU A 461 5.58 35.54 -6.39
C GLU A 461 5.31 36.66 -5.37
N ASP A 462 4.78 36.31 -4.19
CA ASP A 462 4.50 37.23 -3.10
C ASP A 462 5.13 36.76 -1.79
N THR A 463 6.19 37.46 -1.39
CA THR A 463 7.00 37.11 -0.22
C THR A 463 6.56 37.87 1.03
N ARG A 464 5.60 38.79 0.95
CA ARG A 464 5.28 39.73 2.04
C ARG A 464 4.92 39.01 3.35
N LEU A 465 4.19 37.90 3.25
CA LEU A 465 3.86 37.07 4.41
C LEU A 465 5.13 36.43 5.01
N MET A 466 6.00 35.90 4.15
CA MET A 466 7.27 35.30 4.58
C MET A 466 8.18 36.35 5.22
N ASP A 467 8.29 37.55 4.63
CA ASP A 467 9.06 38.66 5.17
C ASP A 467 8.58 39.06 6.58
N LYS A 468 7.26 39.07 6.81
CA LYS A 468 6.67 39.29 8.15
C LYS A 468 7.01 38.15 9.12
N LEU A 469 6.92 36.90 8.68
CA LEU A 469 7.28 35.74 9.52
C LEU A 469 8.76 35.73 9.88
N ILE A 470 9.63 36.10 8.94
CA ILE A 470 11.08 36.26 9.15
C ILE A 470 11.34 37.36 10.17
N ALA A 471 10.74 38.55 9.99
CA ALA A 471 10.90 39.65 10.92
C ALA A 471 10.42 39.28 12.34
N TYR A 472 9.30 38.55 12.44
CA TYR A 472 8.80 38.04 13.71
C TYR A 472 9.76 37.01 14.33
N GLY A 473 10.29 36.06 13.55
CA GLY A 473 11.27 35.09 14.01
C GLY A 473 12.56 35.73 14.50
N VAL A 474 13.02 36.79 13.84
CA VAL A 474 14.17 37.59 14.29
C VAL A 474 13.87 38.28 15.61
N LYS A 475 12.68 38.89 15.75
CA LYS A 475 12.25 39.52 17.00
C LYS A 475 12.14 38.53 18.16
N LYS A 476 11.82 37.27 17.87
CA LYS A 476 11.74 36.17 18.85
C LYS A 476 13.07 35.42 19.05
N GLU A 477 14.15 35.90 18.44
CA GLU A 477 15.49 35.28 18.50
C GLU A 477 15.54 33.83 17.98
N LEU A 478 14.49 33.39 17.27
CA LEU A 478 14.42 32.08 16.62
C LEU A 478 15.12 32.10 15.26
N VAL A 479 15.20 33.28 14.63
CA VAL A 479 15.85 33.47 13.33
C VAL A 479 17.05 34.39 13.48
N LYS A 480 18.22 33.94 13.03
CA LYS A 480 19.46 34.71 12.94
C LYS A 480 19.71 35.13 11.50
N ARG A 481 20.17 36.36 11.30
CA ARG A 481 20.54 36.88 9.97
C ARG A 481 21.97 36.46 9.65
N GLY A 482 22.15 35.76 8.53
CA GLY A 482 23.46 35.45 7.95
C GLY A 482 23.79 36.39 6.77
N SER A 483 24.82 36.04 6.01
CA SER A 483 25.21 36.76 4.80
C SER A 483 24.34 36.32 3.61
N GLY A 484 23.20 36.99 3.39
CA GLY A 484 22.29 36.69 2.26
C GLY A 484 21.34 35.51 2.47
N TYR A 485 21.30 34.96 3.68
CA TYR A 485 20.36 33.91 4.11
C TYR A 485 20.01 34.08 5.59
N TYR A 486 19.06 33.28 6.06
CA TYR A 486 18.62 33.23 7.45
C TYR A 486 18.85 31.84 8.04
N GLU A 487 19.16 31.77 9.32
CA GLU A 487 19.26 30.53 10.10
C GLU A 487 18.10 30.48 11.10
N LEU A 488 17.30 29.43 11.03
CA LEU A 488 16.20 29.13 11.95
C LEU A 488 16.65 28.04 12.92
N SER A 489 16.66 28.39 14.21
CA SER A 489 16.83 27.44 15.30
C SER A 489 15.48 26.83 15.69
N ILE A 490 15.40 25.51 15.74
CA ILE A 490 14.21 24.79 16.20
C ILE A 490 14.38 24.51 17.71
N PRO A 491 13.49 25.01 18.58
CA PRO A 491 13.57 24.74 20.01
C PRO A 491 13.60 23.23 20.28
N LYS A 492 14.50 22.80 21.19
CA LYS A 492 14.69 21.38 21.57
C LYS A 492 15.10 20.45 20.42
N SER A 493 15.56 20.98 19.29
CA SER A 493 16.12 20.18 18.20
C SER A 493 17.51 20.71 17.82
N PRO A 494 18.47 19.82 17.56
CA PRO A 494 19.78 20.23 17.06
C PRO A 494 19.78 20.52 15.56
N LEU A 495 18.66 20.28 14.88
CA LEU A 495 18.48 20.64 13.48
C LEU A 495 18.46 22.16 13.33
N ALA A 496 19.40 22.67 12.53
CA ALA A 496 19.37 24.05 12.06
C ALA A 496 18.82 24.05 10.64
N LEU A 497 17.87 24.93 10.37
CA LEU A 497 17.35 25.16 9.03
C LEU A 497 17.91 26.48 8.51
N TYR A 498 18.35 26.47 7.26
CA TYR A 498 18.81 27.64 6.54
C TYR A 498 17.83 27.93 5.43
N PHE A 499 17.50 29.20 5.22
CA PHE A 499 16.57 29.58 4.16
C PHE A 499 16.92 30.93 3.54
N THR A 500 16.55 31.11 2.27
CA THR A 500 16.65 32.37 1.56
C THR A 500 15.54 32.46 0.52
N ILE A 501 15.20 33.68 0.11
CA ILE A 501 14.23 33.91 -0.96
C ILE A 501 14.96 34.63 -2.09
N LYS A 502 14.95 34.03 -3.27
CA LYS A 502 15.70 34.54 -4.42
C LYS A 502 15.03 34.13 -5.72
N ASP A 503 14.95 35.06 -6.67
CA ASP A 503 14.37 34.82 -7.99
C ASP A 503 12.94 34.23 -7.94
N ASN A 504 12.09 34.66 -7.01
CA ASN A 504 10.74 34.09 -6.80
C ASN A 504 10.76 32.59 -6.44
N ILE A 505 11.84 32.15 -5.80
CA ILE A 505 12.01 30.79 -5.26
C ILE A 505 12.35 30.95 -3.78
N VAL A 506 11.64 30.19 -2.96
CA VAL A 506 11.99 30.03 -1.55
C VAL A 506 12.82 28.77 -1.43
N PHE A 507 14.00 28.91 -0.82
CA PHE A 507 14.93 27.82 -0.55
C PHE A 507 14.91 27.55 0.95
N LEU A 508 14.83 26.28 1.32
CA LEU A 508 14.92 25.81 2.70
C LEU A 508 15.77 24.55 2.73
N GLY A 509 16.82 24.50 3.54
CA GLY A 509 17.67 23.33 3.62
C GLY A 509 18.41 23.24 4.94
N THR A 510 19.23 22.20 5.08
CA THR A 510 19.98 21.93 6.32
C THR A 510 21.47 22.20 6.18
N ASN A 511 21.94 22.51 4.97
CA ASN A 511 23.34 22.80 4.68
C ASN A 511 23.61 24.31 4.56
N LYS A 512 24.35 24.86 5.52
CA LYS A 512 24.74 26.28 5.55
C LYS A 512 25.50 26.72 4.30
N MET A 513 26.46 25.90 3.85
CA MET A 513 27.32 26.22 2.70
C MET A 513 26.49 26.21 1.41
N GLU A 514 25.59 25.25 1.25
CA GLU A 514 24.68 25.21 0.10
C GLU A 514 23.79 26.46 0.06
N MET A 515 23.28 26.92 1.20
CA MET A 515 22.47 28.14 1.26
C MET A 515 23.28 29.41 0.96
N ASP A 516 24.53 29.50 1.42
CA ASP A 516 25.43 30.61 1.10
C ASP A 516 25.78 30.66 -0.40
N ASP A 517 26.00 29.49 -1.02
CA ASP A 517 26.22 29.39 -2.47
C ASP A 517 24.98 29.77 -3.28
N ILE A 518 23.77 29.39 -2.82
CA ILE A 518 22.51 29.81 -3.42
C ILE A 518 22.38 31.33 -3.34
N ALA A 519 22.57 31.92 -2.15
CA ALA A 519 22.49 33.36 -1.94
C ALA A 519 23.48 34.11 -2.85
N SER A 520 24.71 33.61 -2.95
CA SER A 520 25.83 34.25 -3.65
C SER A 520 25.99 33.90 -5.14
N ASN A 521 25.04 33.18 -5.76
CA ASN A 521 25.13 32.73 -7.17
C ASN A 521 26.30 31.78 -7.49
N ARG A 522 26.71 30.93 -6.54
CA ARG A 522 27.82 29.97 -6.71
C ARG A 522 27.36 28.52 -6.83
N SER A 523 26.05 28.26 -6.87
CA SER A 523 25.50 26.90 -7.01
C SER A 523 25.96 26.22 -8.30
N VAL A 524 26.36 24.95 -8.19
CA VAL A 524 26.81 24.12 -9.33
C VAL A 524 25.74 23.08 -9.68
N ALA A 525 25.06 23.31 -10.79
CA ALA A 525 24.04 22.40 -11.32
C ALA A 525 24.67 21.26 -12.12
N LYS A 526 24.24 20.03 -11.86
CA LYS A 526 24.55 18.87 -12.70
C LYS A 526 23.35 17.94 -12.72
N ILE A 527 22.62 17.93 -13.83
CA ILE A 527 21.42 17.08 -13.98
C ILE A 527 21.31 16.54 -15.41
N SER A 528 21.14 15.23 -15.51
CA SER A 528 21.02 14.45 -16.72
C SER A 528 19.74 14.75 -17.48
N ALA A 529 19.72 14.44 -18.78
CA ALA A 529 18.53 14.59 -19.60
C ALA A 529 17.35 13.72 -19.11
N LYS A 530 17.62 12.52 -18.56
CA LYS A 530 16.61 11.61 -18.00
C LYS A 530 15.87 12.30 -16.85
N GLN A 531 16.60 12.78 -15.83
CA GLN A 531 15.99 13.43 -14.67
C GLN A 531 15.31 14.75 -15.03
N LYS A 532 15.90 15.58 -15.91
CA LYS A 532 15.26 16.80 -16.43
C LYS A 532 13.90 16.49 -17.05
N LYS A 533 13.83 15.48 -17.93
CA LYS A 533 12.60 15.09 -18.62
C LYS A 533 11.54 14.63 -17.62
N MET A 534 11.92 13.82 -16.63
CA MET A 534 10.99 13.34 -15.60
C MET A 534 10.40 14.50 -14.78
N LEU A 535 11.26 15.38 -14.25
CA LEU A 535 10.82 16.51 -13.42
C LEU A 535 9.93 17.51 -14.17
N LEU A 536 10.20 17.77 -15.45
CA LEU A 536 9.49 18.80 -16.22
C LEU A 536 8.21 18.31 -16.90
N ASN A 537 8.12 17.01 -17.23
CA ASN A 537 6.98 16.47 -17.97
C ASN A 537 5.93 15.82 -17.07
N SER A 538 6.16 15.77 -15.76
CA SER A 538 5.30 15.12 -14.79
C SER A 538 4.82 16.10 -13.72
N ASN A 539 3.59 15.89 -13.23
CA ASN A 539 3.06 16.61 -12.07
C ASN A 539 3.61 16.02 -10.76
N TYR A 540 3.96 14.74 -10.78
CA TYR A 540 4.63 14.05 -9.69
C TYR A 540 5.83 13.31 -10.27
N ALA A 541 7.00 13.50 -9.68
CA ALA A 541 8.20 12.77 -10.04
C ALA A 541 9.02 12.46 -8.78
N ALA A 542 9.58 11.26 -8.70
CA ALA A 542 10.50 10.89 -7.66
C ALA A 542 11.65 10.08 -8.22
N TYR A 543 12.79 10.19 -7.56
CA TYR A 543 13.97 9.38 -7.81
C TYR A 543 14.63 9.04 -6.49
N PHE A 544 15.17 7.83 -6.40
CA PHE A 544 15.93 7.39 -5.23
C PHE A 544 17.02 6.40 -5.64
N SER A 545 18.24 6.65 -5.19
CA SER A 545 19.38 5.76 -5.33
C SER A 545 19.74 5.13 -3.98
N ALA A 546 19.25 3.92 -3.75
CA ALA A 546 19.57 3.16 -2.54
C ALA A 546 21.09 2.96 -2.38
N LYS A 547 21.80 2.71 -3.48
CA LYS A 547 23.25 2.56 -3.51
C LYS A 547 23.99 3.80 -3.01
N LYS A 548 23.51 5.02 -3.30
CA LYS A 548 24.14 6.25 -2.79
C LYS A 548 23.86 6.50 -1.31
N LEU A 549 22.87 5.83 -0.71
CA LEU A 549 22.59 5.88 0.72
C LEU A 549 23.37 4.81 1.51
N SER A 550 23.69 3.69 0.87
CA SER A 550 24.46 2.61 1.48
C SER A 550 25.76 3.12 2.13
N GLY A 551 26.02 2.68 3.36
CA GLY A 551 27.18 3.08 4.16
C GLY A 551 27.09 4.49 4.78
N LYS A 552 26.01 5.25 4.55
CA LYS A 552 25.81 6.58 5.15
C LYS A 552 24.91 6.57 6.39
N ILE A 553 24.26 5.43 6.70
CA ILE A 553 23.43 5.27 7.89
C ILE A 553 24.33 4.79 9.05
N PRO A 554 24.40 5.50 10.19
CA PRO A 554 25.17 5.05 11.34
C PRO A 554 24.62 3.77 11.98
N SER A 555 25.49 2.98 12.62
CA SER A 555 25.11 1.72 13.29
C SER A 555 24.09 1.90 14.40
N GLU A 556 24.17 3.04 15.09
CA GLU A 556 23.33 3.38 16.24
C GLU A 556 21.86 3.54 15.80
N GLU A 557 21.63 4.08 14.59
CA GLU A 557 20.30 4.28 14.02
C GLU A 557 19.61 2.96 13.63
N LEU A 558 20.39 1.91 13.38
CA LEU A 558 19.87 0.61 12.96
C LEU A 558 19.89 -0.43 14.08
N GLY A 559 20.33 -0.06 15.29
CA GLY A 559 20.37 -0.97 16.44
C GLY A 559 21.47 -2.02 16.36
N GLY A 560 22.63 -1.69 15.75
CA GLY A 560 23.84 -2.49 15.80
C GLY A 560 24.47 -2.83 14.43
N ALA A 561 25.70 -3.36 14.47
CA ALA A 561 26.51 -3.63 13.28
C ALA A 561 25.90 -4.69 12.35
N GLU A 562 25.25 -5.73 12.90
CA GLU A 562 24.63 -6.80 12.11
C GLU A 562 23.48 -6.27 11.24
N LYS A 563 22.59 -5.45 11.83
CA LYS A 563 21.48 -4.82 11.10
C LYS A 563 21.98 -3.80 10.08
N LEU A 564 23.08 -3.09 10.38
CA LEU A 564 23.75 -2.20 9.44
C LEU A 564 24.29 -2.95 8.23
N GLU A 565 24.97 -4.08 8.44
CA GLU A 565 25.50 -4.89 7.33
C GLU A 565 24.36 -5.41 6.44
N LYS A 566 23.30 -5.96 7.05
CA LYS A 566 22.10 -6.40 6.32
C LYS A 566 21.46 -5.27 5.51
N THR A 567 21.29 -4.10 6.13
CA THR A 567 20.70 -2.93 5.48
C THR A 567 21.56 -2.47 4.29
N ASN A 568 22.88 -2.36 4.48
CA ASN A 568 23.80 -1.95 3.41
C ASN A 568 23.84 -2.98 2.27
N ARG A 569 23.72 -4.28 2.57
CA ARG A 569 23.61 -5.33 1.56
C ARG A 569 22.38 -5.11 0.67
N VAL A 570 21.21 -4.90 1.27
CA VAL A 570 19.96 -4.61 0.54
C VAL A 570 20.06 -3.30 -0.24
N LEU A 571 20.57 -2.22 0.37
CA LEU A 571 20.72 -0.93 -0.31
C LEU A 571 21.68 -1.01 -1.50
N ASN A 572 22.75 -1.81 -1.40
CA ASN A 572 23.69 -2.04 -2.49
C ASN A 572 23.12 -2.93 -3.60
N SER A 573 22.17 -3.82 -3.29
CA SER A 573 21.57 -4.70 -4.28
C SER A 573 20.46 -4.01 -5.08
N LEU A 574 19.81 -2.98 -4.53
CA LEU A 574 18.77 -2.20 -5.21
C LEU A 574 19.33 -1.25 -6.28
N GLY A 575 18.71 -1.29 -7.46
CA GLY A 575 18.93 -0.35 -8.53
C GLY A 575 18.26 1.00 -8.25
N ASP A 576 18.56 1.97 -9.10
CA ASP A 576 17.94 3.28 -9.01
C ASP A 576 16.44 3.19 -9.28
N ILE A 577 15.64 3.78 -8.39
CA ILE A 577 14.19 3.77 -8.45
C ILE A 577 13.69 5.11 -8.95
N TYR A 578 12.72 5.06 -9.85
CA TYR A 578 12.10 6.21 -10.49
C TYR A 578 10.59 6.08 -10.37
N LEU A 579 9.90 7.19 -10.12
CA LEU A 579 8.45 7.29 -10.19
C LEU A 579 8.09 8.55 -10.96
N ASN A 580 7.12 8.47 -11.85
CA ASN A 580 6.58 9.66 -12.50
C ASN A 580 5.12 9.50 -12.92
N SER A 581 4.35 10.57 -12.80
CA SER A 581 3.01 10.65 -13.39
C SER A 581 3.08 10.93 -14.89
N ASN A 582 2.14 10.40 -15.65
CA ASN A 582 1.92 10.79 -17.03
C ASN A 582 0.90 11.94 -17.12
N PRO A 583 0.89 12.71 -18.22
CA PRO A 583 -0.19 13.65 -18.48
C PRO A 583 -1.56 12.95 -18.46
N ALA A 584 -2.55 13.59 -17.84
CA ALA A 584 -3.93 13.13 -17.85
C ALA A 584 -4.46 12.96 -19.28
N LYS A 585 -5.20 11.88 -19.55
CA LYS A 585 -5.81 11.60 -20.85
C LYS A 585 -7.30 11.34 -20.68
N GLY A 586 -8.14 12.29 -21.08
CA GLY A 586 -9.58 12.22 -20.79
C GLY A 586 -9.81 12.17 -19.29
N ASN A 587 -10.51 11.15 -18.82
CA ASN A 587 -10.76 10.88 -17.41
C ASN A 587 -9.75 9.91 -16.75
N VAL A 588 -8.61 9.65 -17.41
CA VAL A 588 -7.60 8.71 -16.93
C VAL A 588 -6.38 9.45 -16.40
N LEU A 589 -5.99 9.15 -15.15
CA LEU A 589 -4.66 9.43 -14.65
C LEU A 589 -3.82 8.17 -14.68
N SER A 590 -2.54 8.31 -15.00
CA SER A 590 -1.60 7.18 -14.99
C SER A 590 -0.24 7.60 -14.47
N GLY A 591 0.51 6.63 -13.99
CA GLY A 591 1.87 6.79 -13.57
C GLY A 591 2.69 5.54 -13.85
N GLN A 592 3.98 5.65 -13.63
CA GLN A 592 4.89 4.53 -13.70
C GLN A 592 5.90 4.60 -12.57
N MET A 593 6.29 3.43 -12.09
CA MET A 593 7.44 3.20 -11.25
C MET A 593 8.39 2.28 -12.02
N SER A 594 9.68 2.56 -11.98
CA SER A 594 10.68 1.69 -12.59
C SER A 594 11.92 1.59 -11.71
N MET A 595 12.55 0.42 -11.70
CA MET A 595 13.83 0.18 -11.05
C MET A 595 14.82 -0.31 -12.09
N ASP A 596 15.98 0.34 -12.16
CA ASP A 596 17.06 -0.08 -13.05
C ASP A 596 17.61 -1.45 -12.61
N ILE A 597 18.01 -2.28 -13.57
CA ILE A 597 18.65 -3.58 -13.30
C ILE A 597 20.17 -3.41 -13.41
N PRO A 598 20.96 -3.78 -12.38
CA PRO A 598 22.41 -3.76 -12.46
C PRO A 598 22.93 -4.66 -13.59
N ALA A 599 23.97 -4.22 -14.31
CA ALA A 599 24.48 -4.90 -15.51
C ALA A 599 25.02 -6.32 -15.28
N ASN A 600 25.32 -6.70 -14.03
CA ASN A 600 25.77 -8.03 -13.65
C ASN A 600 24.61 -9.01 -13.37
N GLN A 601 23.36 -8.57 -13.47
CA GLN A 601 22.20 -9.40 -13.24
C GLN A 601 21.74 -10.07 -14.54
N PRO A 602 21.36 -11.36 -14.50
CA PRO A 602 21.05 -12.12 -15.72
C PRO A 602 19.74 -11.68 -16.38
N ASN A 603 18.72 -11.32 -15.59
CA ASN A 603 17.47 -10.72 -16.06
C ASN A 603 16.64 -10.17 -14.89
N ALA A 604 15.57 -9.45 -15.22
CA ALA A 604 14.62 -8.83 -14.29
C ALA A 604 14.02 -9.78 -13.26
N LEU A 605 13.56 -10.97 -13.67
CA LEU A 605 12.90 -11.91 -12.75
C LEU A 605 13.88 -12.47 -11.72
N LYS A 606 15.05 -12.92 -12.18
CA LYS A 606 16.14 -13.41 -11.31
C LYS A 606 16.58 -12.34 -10.32
N TYR A 607 16.74 -11.11 -10.80
CA TYR A 607 17.10 -9.97 -9.97
C TYR A 607 16.03 -9.62 -8.93
N LEU A 608 14.75 -9.64 -9.31
CA LEU A 608 13.65 -9.41 -8.37
C LEU A 608 13.66 -10.44 -7.23
N LEU A 609 13.85 -11.72 -7.57
CA LEU A 609 13.92 -12.78 -6.56
C LEU A 609 15.15 -12.64 -5.65
N SER A 610 16.31 -12.21 -6.18
CA SER A 610 17.50 -12.00 -5.36
C SER A 610 17.32 -10.86 -4.36
N ILE A 611 16.63 -9.77 -4.74
CA ILE A 611 16.31 -8.67 -3.82
C ILE A 611 15.42 -9.17 -2.66
N ILE A 612 14.41 -9.98 -2.97
CA ILE A 612 13.51 -10.56 -1.95
C ILE A 612 14.29 -11.47 -0.99
N GLU A 613 15.23 -12.26 -1.52
CA GLU A 613 16.11 -13.11 -0.73
C GLU A 613 17.04 -12.28 0.18
N ASP A 614 17.67 -11.23 -0.36
CA ASP A 614 18.55 -10.33 0.39
C ASP A 614 17.80 -9.59 1.51
N ALA A 615 16.55 -9.19 1.27
CA ALA A 615 15.72 -8.54 2.28
C ALA A 615 15.37 -9.47 3.45
N LYS A 616 15.28 -10.78 3.18
CA LYS A 616 14.91 -11.78 4.19
C LYS A 616 16.11 -12.28 5.00
N LYS A 617 17.26 -12.50 4.36
CA LYS A 617 18.53 -12.85 5.04
C LYS A 617 18.97 -11.68 5.91
#